data_AF-A0A524QWD8-F1
#
_entry.id   AF-A0A524QWD8-F1
#
_cell.length_a   1.000
_cell.length_b   1.000
_cell.length_c   1.000
_cell.angle_alpha   90.00
_cell.angle_beta   90.00
_cell.angle_gamma   90.00
#
_symmetry.space_group_name_H-M   'P 1'
#
loop_
_entity.id
_entity.type
_entity.pdbx_description
1 polymer ?
#
loop_
_entity_poly.entity_id
_entity_poly.type
_entity_poly.pdbx_seq_one_letter_code
_entity_poly.pdbx_strand_id
1 'polypeptide(L)'
;MTGFHPNGQLKTAWLAQDEIIQGIPCAKFKFLSAVLGWIEGSGKNGSTVFHENGLLRYCALSENFTIEGQRFRRGDAVRFDKDGKLIRDKK
;
A
#
# COMPACT_ATOMS: atom_id res chain seq x y z
N MET A 1 0.10 5.93 12.56
CA MET A 1 1.54 6.21 12.59
C MET A 1 1.94 6.83 11.27
N THR A 2 2.79 7.84 11.30
CA THR A 2 3.38 8.48 10.13
C THR A 2 4.88 8.52 10.30
N GLY A 3 5.63 8.35 9.21
CA GLY A 3 7.08 8.41 9.21
C GLY A 3 7.59 9.01 7.92
N PHE A 4 8.77 9.62 7.99
CA PHE A 4 9.39 10.36 6.88
C PHE A 4 10.73 9.75 6.51
N HIS A 5 11.12 9.94 5.26
CA HIS A 5 12.47 9.70 4.78
C HIS A 5 13.41 10.84 5.23
N PRO A 6 14.74 10.66 5.20
CA PRO A 6 15.68 11.72 5.58
C PRO A 6 15.55 13.01 4.75
N ASN A 7 15.04 12.90 3.52
CA ASN A 7 14.76 14.04 2.65
C ASN A 7 13.44 14.78 2.98
N GLY A 8 12.76 14.39 4.07
CA GLY A 8 11.51 15.00 4.52
C GLY A 8 10.25 14.50 3.80
N GLN A 9 10.38 13.65 2.77
CA GLN A 9 9.22 13.09 2.10
C GLN A 9 8.54 12.02 2.95
N LEU A 10 7.24 11.85 2.74
CA LEU A 10 6.45 10.84 3.44
C LEU A 10 7.00 9.46 3.09
N LYS A 11 7.26 8.63 4.11
CA LYS A 11 7.74 7.25 3.97
C LYS A 11 6.64 6.25 4.26
N THR A 12 5.88 6.47 5.33
CA THR A 12 4.80 5.59 5.76
C THR A 12 3.68 6.40 6.39
N ALA A 13 2.44 5.98 6.16
CA ALA A 13 1.26 6.58 6.77
C ALA A 13 0.20 5.52 7.08
N TRP A 14 -0.44 5.68 8.24
CA TRP A 14 -1.74 5.07 8.53
C TRP A 14 -2.82 6.03 8.09
N LEU A 15 -3.46 5.72 6.97
CA LEU A 15 -4.55 6.53 6.44
C LEU A 15 -5.73 6.47 7.41
N ALA A 16 -6.30 7.63 7.73
CA ALA A 16 -7.47 7.74 8.60
C ALA A 16 -8.76 7.24 7.91
N GLN A 17 -8.83 7.40 6.59
CA GLN A 17 -9.90 6.95 5.73
C GLN A 17 -9.34 6.36 4.43
N ASP A 18 -10.22 5.73 3.65
CA ASP A 18 -9.83 5.21 2.34
C ASP A 18 -9.53 6.42 1.44
N GLU A 19 -8.42 6.37 0.70
CA GLU A 19 -7.93 7.51 -0.09
C GLU A 19 -7.44 7.06 -1.45
N ILE A 20 -7.67 7.89 -2.48
CA ILE A 20 -7.14 7.66 -3.81
C ILE A 20 -5.76 8.32 -3.90
N ILE A 21 -4.72 7.50 -3.95
CA ILE A 21 -3.32 7.95 -3.99
C ILE A 21 -2.76 7.56 -5.35
N GLN A 22 -2.42 8.57 -6.17
CA GLN A 22 -1.87 8.35 -7.53
C GLN A 22 -2.80 7.47 -8.40
N GLY A 23 -4.13 7.65 -8.22
CA GLY A 23 -5.15 6.87 -8.93
C GLY A 23 -5.41 5.48 -8.34
N ILE A 24 -4.72 5.08 -7.27
CA ILE A 24 -4.90 3.79 -6.61
C ILE A 24 -5.76 3.95 -5.36
N PRO A 25 -6.88 3.20 -5.22
CA PRO A 25 -7.74 3.28 -4.05
C PRO A 25 -7.11 2.53 -2.87
N CYS A 26 -6.43 3.26 -2.00
CA CYS A 26 -5.73 2.71 -0.84
C CYS A 26 -6.63 2.72 0.40
N ALA A 27 -6.61 1.60 1.14
CA ALA A 27 -7.43 1.40 2.32
C ALA A 27 -6.89 2.16 3.54
N LYS A 28 -7.81 2.59 4.40
CA LYS A 28 -7.51 3.05 5.75
C LYS A 28 -6.82 1.97 6.57
N PHE A 29 -6.04 2.40 7.55
CA PHE A 29 -5.39 1.49 8.47
C PHE A 29 -6.44 0.70 9.27
N LYS A 30 -6.28 -0.63 9.30
CA LYS A 30 -7.10 -1.55 10.09
C LYS A 30 -6.19 -2.29 11.06
N PHE A 31 -6.20 -1.86 12.33
CA PHE A 31 -5.32 -2.40 13.37
C PHE A 31 -5.40 -3.94 13.45
N LEU A 32 -6.60 -4.51 13.48
CA LEU A 32 -6.79 -5.95 13.57
C LEU A 32 -6.25 -6.70 12.34
N SER A 33 -6.44 -6.16 11.13
CA SER A 33 -5.91 -6.77 9.91
C SER A 33 -4.38 -6.72 9.87
N ALA A 34 -3.79 -5.68 10.45
CA ALA A 34 -2.35 -5.58 10.58
C ALA A 34 -1.84 -6.63 11.59
N VAL A 35 -2.49 -6.77 12.76
CA VAL A 35 -2.23 -7.83 13.77
C VAL A 35 -2.21 -9.22 13.16
N LEU A 36 -3.29 -9.58 12.48
CA LEU A 36 -3.43 -10.88 11.85
C LEU A 36 -2.45 -11.06 10.70
N GLY A 37 -2.20 -10.00 9.92
CA GLY A 37 -1.25 -10.03 8.80
C GLY A 37 0.18 -10.35 9.22
N TRP A 38 0.59 -9.94 10.42
CA TRP A 38 1.88 -10.30 11.01
C TRP A 38 1.92 -11.76 11.45
N ILE A 39 0.83 -12.27 12.05
CA ILE A 39 0.71 -13.67 12.51
C ILE A 39 0.72 -14.63 11.31
N GLU A 40 0.03 -14.28 10.23
CA GLU A 40 -0.09 -15.12 9.03
C GLU A 40 1.14 -15.03 8.11
N GLY A 41 2.13 -14.19 8.41
CA GLY A 41 3.30 -13.99 7.55
C GLY A 41 2.97 -13.39 6.17
N SER A 42 1.77 -12.83 6.00
CA SER A 42 1.26 -12.32 4.72
C SER A 42 1.96 -11.02 4.26
N GLY A 43 2.77 -10.41 5.12
CA GLY A 43 3.44 -9.13 4.86
C GLY A 43 2.48 -7.94 4.79
N LYS A 44 1.23 -8.12 5.21
CA LYS A 44 0.21 -7.05 5.27
C LYS A 44 0.41 -6.25 6.55
N ASN A 45 1.10 -5.11 6.44
CA ASN A 45 1.41 -4.22 7.55
C ASN A 45 0.41 -3.05 7.70
N GLY A 46 -0.68 -3.07 6.93
CA GLY A 46 -1.83 -2.13 7.03
C GLY A 46 -1.51 -0.66 6.72
N SER A 47 -0.24 -0.35 6.47
CA SER A 47 0.27 1.01 6.25
C SER A 47 0.45 1.27 4.77
N THR A 48 0.23 2.51 4.35
CA THR A 48 0.60 2.98 3.02
C THR A 48 2.06 3.41 3.07
N VAL A 49 2.89 2.93 2.13
CA VAL A 49 4.33 3.18 2.11
C VAL A 49 4.70 3.84 0.79
N PHE A 50 5.66 4.76 0.84
CA PHE A 50 6.13 5.53 -0.31
C PHE A 50 7.64 5.38 -0.48
N HIS A 51 8.09 5.51 -1.71
CA HIS A 51 9.50 5.64 -2.07
C HIS A 51 10.04 7.02 -1.69
N GLU A 52 11.37 7.18 -1.70
CA GLU A 52 12.03 8.46 -1.42
C GLU A 52 11.74 9.55 -2.44
N ASN A 53 11.22 9.19 -3.62
CA ASN A 53 10.74 10.12 -4.64
C ASN A 53 9.25 10.45 -4.50
N GLY A 54 8.58 9.94 -3.47
CA GLY A 54 7.18 10.24 -3.15
C GLY A 54 6.18 9.38 -3.91
N LEU A 55 6.63 8.49 -4.80
CA LEU A 55 5.76 7.54 -5.46
C LEU A 55 5.27 6.46 -4.50
N LEU A 56 4.02 6.03 -4.72
CA LEU A 56 3.43 4.97 -3.93
C LEU A 56 4.27 3.69 -4.10
N ARG A 57 4.72 3.12 -2.99
CA ARG A 57 5.46 1.85 -2.98
C ARG A 57 4.56 0.67 -2.66
N TYR A 58 3.61 0.87 -1.74
CA TYR A 58 2.75 -0.19 -1.25
C TYR A 58 1.48 0.39 -0.64
N CYS A 59 0.34 -0.26 -0.92
CA CYS A 59 -0.86 -0.14 -0.09
C CYS A 59 -1.74 -1.39 -0.22
N ALA A 60 -2.68 -1.54 0.71
CA ALA A 60 -3.78 -2.48 0.56
C ALA A 60 -4.95 -1.78 -0.14
N LEU A 61 -5.64 -2.46 -1.06
CA LEU A 61 -6.74 -1.85 -1.80
C LEU A 61 -8.01 -1.70 -0.95
N SER A 62 -8.68 -0.55 -1.03
CA SER A 62 -9.96 -0.31 -0.34
C SER A 62 -11.15 -1.00 -1.01
N GLU A 63 -11.03 -1.32 -2.29
CA GLU A 63 -12.07 -1.96 -3.12
C GLU A 63 -11.47 -2.87 -4.21
N ASN A 64 -12.33 -3.53 -4.99
CA ASN A 64 -11.88 -4.29 -6.16
C ASN A 64 -11.42 -3.31 -7.24
N PHE A 65 -10.21 -3.49 -7.76
CA PHE A 65 -9.63 -2.53 -8.68
C PHE A 65 -8.81 -3.22 -9.77
N THR A 66 -8.66 -2.56 -10.91
CA THR A 66 -7.87 -3.07 -12.04
C THR A 66 -6.66 -2.18 -12.25
N ILE A 67 -5.46 -2.75 -12.19
CA ILE A 67 -4.18 -2.06 -12.38
C ILE A 67 -3.46 -2.74 -13.55
N GLU A 68 -3.08 -1.97 -14.57
CA GLU A 68 -2.39 -2.49 -15.76
C GLU A 68 -3.12 -3.70 -16.42
N GLY A 69 -4.45 -3.70 -16.40
CA GLY A 69 -5.28 -4.78 -16.94
C GLY A 69 -5.45 -6.01 -16.03
N GLN A 70 -4.78 -6.05 -14.87
CA GLN A 70 -4.93 -7.12 -13.89
C GLN A 70 -5.94 -6.74 -12.80
N ARG A 71 -6.87 -7.65 -12.50
CA ARG A 71 -7.90 -7.46 -11.47
C ARG A 71 -7.40 -7.87 -10.09
N PHE A 72 -7.59 -7.01 -9.12
CA PHE A 72 -7.30 -7.21 -7.71
C PHE A 72 -8.57 -7.10 -6.88
N ARG A 73 -8.58 -7.79 -5.75
CA ARG A 73 -9.68 -7.77 -4.79
C ARG A 73 -9.41 -6.75 -3.69
N ARG A 74 -10.50 -6.27 -3.09
CA ARG A 74 -10.43 -5.50 -1.85
C ARG A 74 -9.53 -6.20 -0.81
N GLY A 75 -8.59 -5.46 -0.23
CA GLY A 75 -7.66 -5.95 0.78
C GLY A 75 -6.44 -6.69 0.22
N ASP A 76 -6.32 -6.81 -1.11
CA ASP A 76 -5.08 -7.25 -1.74
C ASP A 76 -4.00 -6.20 -1.54
N ALA A 77 -2.78 -6.69 -1.30
CA ALA A 77 -1.59 -5.89 -1.16
C ALA A 77 -0.94 -5.71 -2.53
N VAL A 78 -0.79 -4.46 -2.96
CA VAL A 78 -0.12 -4.12 -4.22
C VAL A 78 1.19 -3.40 -3.95
N ARG A 79 2.19 -3.63 -4.80
CA ARG A 79 3.52 -3.05 -4.69
C ARG A 79 3.93 -2.43 -6.01
N PHE A 80 4.63 -1.30 -5.94
CA PHE A 80 5.14 -0.61 -7.11
C PHE A 80 6.64 -0.34 -6.98
N ASP A 81 7.33 -0.30 -8.10
CA ASP A 81 8.75 0.06 -8.18
C ASP A 81 8.95 1.58 -8.08
N LYS A 82 10.21 2.03 -8.19
CA LYS A 82 10.56 3.46 -8.08
C LYS A 82 10.05 4.29 -9.26
N ASP A 83 9.58 3.65 -10.34
CA ASP A 83 9.01 4.31 -11.51
C ASP A 83 7.46 4.28 -11.48
N GLY A 84 6.87 3.72 -10.41
CA GLY A 84 5.43 3.61 -10.22
C GLY A 84 4.78 2.45 -10.98
N LYS A 85 5.57 1.49 -11.49
CA LYS A 85 5.04 0.31 -12.18
C LYS A 85 4.75 -0.81 -11.20
N LEU A 86 3.70 -1.58 -11.48
CA LEU A 86 3.29 -2.68 -10.63
C LEU A 86 4.36 -3.78 -10.58
N ILE A 87 4.86 -4.08 -9.39
CA ILE A 87 5.77 -5.21 -9.16
C ILE A 87 4.93 -6.49 -9.12
N ARG A 88 5.20 -7.39 -10.07
CA ARG A 88 4.59 -8.72 -10.12
C ARG A 88 5.43 -9.65 -9.27
N ASP A 89 4.95 -10.02 -8.08
CA ASP A 89 5.51 -11.17 -7.37
C ASP A 89 5.16 -12.43 -8.19
N LYS A 90 6.16 -12.99 -8.89
CA LYS A 90 6.06 -14.36 -9.40
C LYS A 90 6.10 -15.27 -8.18
N LYS A 91 4.94 -15.84 -7.84
CA LYS A 91 4.86 -16.95 -6.89
C LYS A 91 5.58 -18.18 -7.45
#